data_AF-A0A0L8G0J4-F1
#
_entry.id   AF-A0A0L8G0J4-F1
#
_cell.length_a   1.000
_cell.length_b   1.000
_cell.length_c   1.000
_cell.angle_alpha   90.00
_cell.angle_beta   90.00
_cell.angle_gamma   90.00
#
_symmetry.space_group_name_H-M   'P 1'
#
loop_
_entity.id
_entity.type
_entity.pdbx_description
1 polymer ?
#
loop_
_entity_poly.entity_id
_entity_poly.type
_entity_poly.pdbx_seq_one_letter_code
_entity_poly.pdbx_strand_id
1 'polypeptide(L)' 'MSVAKRLKELETIYLSGGGHPEAFSLETLLDVLAVLYDECCASTMRRERNISNFIEF' A
#
# COMPACT_ATOMS: atom_id res chain seq x y z
N MET A 1 -5.26 -1.40 25.27
CA MET A 1 -5.31 -0.21 24.40
C MET A 1 -6.49 -0.38 23.44
N SER A 2 -7.40 0.59 23.30
CA SER A 2 -8.60 0.41 22.44
C SER A 2 -8.25 0.50 20.96
N VAL A 3 -9.11 -0.04 20.09
CA VAL A 3 -8.96 0.06 18.62
C VAL A 3 -8.86 1.51 18.17
N ALA A 4 -9.73 2.38 18.69
CA ALA A 4 -9.72 3.80 18.38
C ALA A 4 -8.38 4.47 18.70
N LYS A 5 -7.76 4.11 19.84
CA LYS A 5 -6.46 4.66 20.22
C LYS A 5 -5.34 4.19 19.27
N ARG A 6 -5.33 2.91 18.90
CA ARG A 6 -4.35 2.36 17.94
C ARG A 6 -4.47 2.97 16.54
N LEU A 7 -5.69 3.24 16.07
CA LEU A 7 -5.89 3.91 14.78
C LEU A 7 -5.39 5.36 14.80
N LYS A 8 -5.58 6.08 15.91
CA LYS A 8 -5.06 7.45 16.06
C LYS A 8 -3.52 7.48 16.10
N GLU A 9 -2.91 6.48 16.72
CA GLU A 9 -1.45 6.30 16.71
C GLU A 9 -0.93 6.06 15.28
N LEU A 10 -1.58 5.17 14.52
CA LEU A 10 -1.22 4.89 13.12
C LEU A 10 -1.35 6.14 12.23
N GLU A 11 -2.45 6.89 12.37
CA GLU A 11 -2.67 8.15 11.66
C GLU A 11 -1.53 9.15 11.96
N THR A 12 -1.14 9.26 13.23
CA THR A 12 -0.06 10.15 13.67
C THR A 12 1.28 9.76 13.04
N ILE A 13 1.57 8.45 12.92
CA ILE A 13 2.79 7.96 12.27
C ILE A 13 2.90 8.46 10.83
N TYR A 14 1.82 8.38 10.05
CA TYR A 14 1.85 8.79 8.64
C TYR A 14 1.71 10.30 8.43
N LEU A 15 0.98 11.02 9.29
CA LEU A 15 0.82 12.48 9.20
C LEU A 15 2.05 13.26 9.71
N SER A 16 2.86 12.67 10.58
CA SER A 16 4.06 13.33 11.13
C SER A 16 5.26 13.39 10.18
N GLY A 17 5.10 12.93 8.92
CA GLY A 17 6.06 13.22 7.85
C GLY A 17 7.30 12.31 7.83
N GLY A 18 7.17 11.04 8.20
CA GLY A 18 8.19 10.02 7.87
C GLY A 18 9.34 9.87 8.87
N GLY A 19 9.17 10.31 10.12
CA GLY A 19 10.18 10.14 11.17
C GLY A 19 10.13 8.81 11.92
N HIS A 20 9.11 7.97 11.68
CA HIS A 20 9.02 6.68 12.37
C HIS A 20 9.92 5.66 11.64
N PRO A 21 10.91 5.06 12.31
CA PRO A 21 11.91 4.21 11.66
C PRO A 21 11.34 2.95 11.02
N GLU A 22 10.12 2.55 11.38
CA GLU A 22 9.41 1.40 10.83
C GLU A 22 8.27 1.76 9.88
N ALA A 23 8.10 3.05 9.55
CA ALA A 23 7.07 3.49 8.60
C ALA A 23 7.66 3.69 7.21
N PHE A 24 6.92 3.28 6.18
CA PHE A 24 7.27 3.62 4.80
C PHE A 24 6.87 5.05 4.47
N SER A 25 7.72 5.72 3.69
CA SER A 25 7.38 7.01 3.10
C SER A 25 6.25 6.84 2.08
N LEU A 26 5.55 7.93 1.74
CA LEU A 26 4.55 7.91 0.68
C LEU A 26 5.18 7.50 -0.67
N GLU A 27 6.39 7.98 -0.96
CA GLU A 27 7.13 7.62 -2.18
C GLU A 27 7.39 6.12 -2.25
N THR A 28 7.84 5.50 -1.16
CA THR A 28 8.02 4.05 -1.08
C THR A 28 6.71 3.29 -1.28
N LEU A 29 5.58 3.79 -0.76
CA LEU A 29 4.28 3.14 -0.99
C LEU A 29 3.83 3.25 -2.45
N LEU A 30 4.17 4.34 -3.14
CA LEU A 30 3.91 4.49 -4.57
C LEU A 30 4.79 3.55 -5.40
N ASP A 31 6.06 3.38 -5.03
CA ASP A 31 6.95 2.41 -5.67
C ASP A 31 6.42 0.97 -5.51
N VAL A 32 5.92 0.63 -4.31
CA VAL A 32 5.27 -0.67 -4.03
C VAL A 32 4.03 -0.86 -4.90
N LEU A 33 3.20 0.18 -5.06
CA LEU A 33 2.02 0.12 -5.94
C LEU A 33 2.44 -0.11 -7.40
N ALA A 34 3.44 0.62 -7.88
CA ALA A 34 3.92 0.53 -9.26
C ALA A 34 4.49 -0.86 -9.58
N VAL A 35 5.34 -1.41 -8.70
CA VAL A 35 5.91 -2.75 -8.92
C VAL A 35 4.85 -3.85 -8.85
N LEU A 36 3.86 -3.71 -7.95
CA LEU A 36 2.74 -4.65 -7.89
C LEU A 36 1.94 -4.63 -9.20
N TYR A 37 1.63 -3.44 -9.71
CA TYR A 37 0.89 -3.28 -10.96
C TYR A 37 1.64 -3.90 -12.15
N ASP A 38 2.95 -3.65 -12.26
CA ASP A 38 3.78 -4.20 -13.34
C ASP A 38 3.81 -5.73 -13.32
N GLU A 39 4.04 -6.33 -12.14
CA GLU A 39 4.03 -7.79 -11.96
C GLU A 39 2.66 -8.41 -12.24
N CYS A 40 1.57 -7.73 -11.83
CA CYS A 40 0.22 -8.15 -12.17
C CYS A 40 -0.02 -8.15 -13.68
N CYS A 41 0.52 -7.18 -14.44
CA CYS A 41 0.39 -7.11 -15.89
C CYS A 41 1.22 -8.16 -16.63
N ALA A 42 2.44 -8.44 -16.14
CA ALA A 42 3.39 -9.35 -16.76
C ALA A 42 3.08 -10.84 -16.46
N SER A 43 2.45 -11.14 -15.32
CA SER A 43 2.20 -12.51 -14.90
C SER A 43 1.00 -13.17 -15.60
N THR A 44 0.94 -14.51 -15.54
CA THR A 44 -0.24 -15.28 -15.96
C THR A 44 -1.45 -15.00 -15.08
N MET A 45 -1.25 -14.44 -13.88
CA MET A 45 -2.29 -14.10 -12.92
C MET A 45 -3.21 -12.96 -13.40
N ARG A 46 -2.81 -12.17 -14.41
CA ARG A 46 -3.70 -11.17 -15.03
C ARG A 46 -5.03 -11.73 -15.54
N ARG A 47 -5.11 -13.04 -15.77
CA ARG A 47 -6.33 -13.75 -16.19
C ARG A 47 -7.26 -14.06 -15.02
N GLU A 48 -6.78 -13.98 -13.78
CA GLU A 48 -7.61 -14.11 -12.58
C GLU A 48 -8.51 -12.89 -12.46
N ARG A 49 -9.81 -13.13 -12.25
CA ARG A 49 -10.84 -12.07 -12.25
C ARG A 49 -10.48 -10.90 -11.33
N ASN A 50 -9.99 -11.19 -10.14
CA ASN A 50 -9.66 -10.15 -9.15
C ASN A 50 -8.45 -9.30 -9.60
N ILE A 51 -7.49 -9.89 -10.29
CA ILE A 51 -6.29 -9.19 -10.75
C ILE A 51 -6.58 -8.39 -12.01
N SER A 52 -7.37 -8.95 -12.95
CA SER A 52 -7.87 -8.18 -14.10
C SER A 52 -8.64 -6.94 -13.62
N ASN A 53 -9.55 -7.11 -12.65
CA ASN A 53 -10.29 -5.99 -12.06
C ASN A 53 -9.38 -4.96 -11.39
N PHE A 54 -8.29 -5.39 -10.74
CA PHE A 54 -7.32 -4.48 -10.12
C PHE A 54 -6.53 -3.68 -11.18
N ILE A 55 -6.13 -4.31 -12.28
CA ILE A 55 -5.40 -3.66 -13.37
C ILE A 55 -6.28 -2.65 -14.13
N GLU A 56 -7.58 -2.95 -14.28
CA GLU A 56 -8.53 -2.14 -15.06
C GLU A 56 -9.13 -0.94 -14.30
N PHE A 57 -8.97 -0.88 -12.98
CA PHE A 57 -9.53 0.18 -12.13
C PHE A 57 -8.70 1.47 -12.18
#